data_AF-A0A9D6L2N9-F1
#
_entry.id   AF-A0A9D6L2N9-F1
#
_cell.length_a   1.000
_cell.length_b   1.000
_cell.length_c   1.000
_cell.angle_alpha   90.00
_cell.angle_beta   90.00
_cell.angle_gamma   90.00
#
_symmetry.space_group_name_H-M   'P 1'
#
loop_
_entity.id
_entity.type
_entity.pdbx_description
1 polymer ?
#
loop_
_entity_poly.entity_id
_entity_poly.type
_entity_poly.pdbx_seq_one_letter_code
_entity_poly.pdbx_strand_id
1 'polypeptide(L)'
;AWGQNRNRPGHTLNAFTAEGAFQLGDRHTFFARAERVEKDELFVAPDSRAGRVFNVGELTGGYRYDVLRREHLAAGIGAAGTLSFVPSEIRSDYGETPVSGLLFLHVALH
;
A
#
# COMPACT_ATOMS: atom_id res chain seq x y z
N ALA A 1 -9.90 0.02 -7.72
CA ALA A 1 -9.23 0.26 -9.01
C ALA A 1 -8.55 -1.02 -9.50
N TRP A 2 -8.39 -1.16 -10.81
CA TRP A 2 -7.70 -2.28 -11.46
C TRP A 2 -6.68 -1.74 -12.45
N GLY A 3 -5.50 -2.35 -12.49
CA GLY A 3 -4.42 -2.05 -13.42
C GLY A 3 -3.87 -3.33 -14.05
N GLN A 4 -3.34 -3.23 -15.27
CA GLN A 4 -2.76 -4.36 -15.98
C GLN A 4 -1.45 -3.93 -16.63
N ASN A 5 -0.37 -4.64 -16.36
CA ASN A 5 0.90 -4.49 -17.07
C ASN A 5 1.03 -5.59 -18.12
N ARG A 6 1.47 -5.25 -19.33
CA ARG A 6 1.67 -6.20 -20.44
C ARG A 6 3.11 -6.14 -20.90
N ASN A 7 3.95 -7.02 -20.36
CA ASN A 7 5.35 -7.11 -20.74
C ASN A 7 5.47 -7.75 -22.14
N ARG A 8 6.32 -7.17 -23.00
CA ARG A 8 6.62 -7.73 -24.34
C ARG A 8 8.12 -7.73 -24.61
N PRO A 9 8.75 -8.92 -24.76
CA PRO A 9 8.20 -10.26 -24.48
C PRO A 9 7.94 -10.45 -22.96
N GLY A 10 6.90 -11.18 -22.55
CA GLY A 10 6.63 -11.42 -21.12
C GLY A 10 5.16 -11.74 -20.76
N HIS A 11 4.87 -11.72 -19.46
CA HIS A 11 3.53 -12.02 -18.92
C HIS A 11 2.60 -10.79 -18.93
N THR A 12 1.29 -11.07 -18.87
CA THR A 12 0.29 -10.05 -18.52
C THR A 12 0.04 -10.14 -17.02
N LEU A 13 0.35 -9.07 -16.31
CA LEU A 13 0.28 -8.98 -14.85
C LEU A 13 -0.88 -8.09 -14.44
N ASN A 14 -1.66 -8.50 -13.45
CA ASN A 14 -2.77 -7.72 -12.93
C ASN A 14 -2.44 -7.13 -11.56
N ALA A 15 -2.99 -5.95 -11.34
CA ALA A 15 -2.96 -5.25 -10.07
C ALA A 15 -4.39 -4.87 -9.68
N PHE A 16 -4.75 -5.09 -8.43
CA PHE A 16 -6.01 -4.67 -7.85
C PHE A 16 -5.76 -3.85 -6.60
N THR A 17 -6.48 -2.74 -6.47
CA THR A 17 -6.42 -1.86 -5.31
C THR A 17 -7.83 -1.54 -4.83
N ALA A 18 -8.09 -1.72 -3.55
CA ALA A 18 -9.30 -1.25 -2.88
C ALA A 18 -8.89 -0.25 -1.80
N GLU A 19 -9.52 0.92 -1.77
CA GLU A 19 -9.24 1.97 -0.80
C GLU A 19 -10.57 2.50 -0.24
N GLY A 20 -10.58 2.82 1.05
CA GLY A 20 -11.72 3.40 1.71
C GLY A 20 -11.29 4.33 2.84
N ALA A 21 -12.06 5.39 3.05
CA ALA A 21 -11.90 6.30 4.18
C ALA A 21 -13.26 6.55 4.83
N PHE A 22 -13.26 6.64 6.15
CA PHE A 22 -14.44 6.88 6.96
C PHE A 22 -14.15 8.01 7.95
N GLN A 23 -14.98 9.04 7.92
CA GLN A 23 -14.91 10.16 8.86
C GLN A 23 -15.94 9.94 9.97
N LEU A 24 -15.48 9.96 11.21
CA LEU A 24 -16.32 9.89 12.39
C LEU A 24 -16.36 11.26 13.06
N GLY A 25 -17.48 11.96 12.89
CA GLY A 25 -17.62 13.35 13.30
C GLY A 25 -16.64 14.28 12.56
N ASP A 26 -16.26 15.37 13.22
CA ASP A 26 -15.49 16.45 12.58
C ASP A 26 -13.97 16.35 12.73
N ARG A 27 -13.48 15.34 13.46
CA ARG A 27 -12.06 15.27 13.84
C ARG A 27 -11.39 13.95 13.57
N HIS A 28 -12.14 12.86 13.41
CA HIS A 28 -11.57 11.52 13.30
C HIS A 28 -11.72 11.02 11.86
N THR A 29 -10.63 10.63 11.23
CA THR A 29 -10.65 10.00 9.90
C THR A 29 -9.88 8.69 9.96
N PHE A 30 -10.55 7.59 9.62
CA PHE A 30 -9.93 6.28 9.43
C PHE A 30 -9.78 6.03 7.94
N PHE A 31 -8.71 5.37 7.54
CA PHE A 31 -8.54 4.96 6.14
C PHE A 31 -7.87 3.59 6.08
N ALA A 32 -8.19 2.86 5.02
CA ALA A 32 -7.60 1.57 4.74
C ALA A 32 -7.45 1.39 3.23
N ARG A 33 -6.39 0.70 2.83
CA ARG A 33 -6.05 0.39 1.45
C ARG A 33 -5.51 -1.02 1.38
N ALA A 34 -6.07 -1.83 0.49
CA ALA A 34 -5.61 -3.17 0.19
C ALA A 34 -5.16 -3.23 -1.27
N GLU A 35 -3.98 -3.78 -1.51
CA GLU A 35 -3.39 -3.95 -2.83
C GLU A 35 -2.97 -5.39 -3.06
N ARG A 36 -3.11 -5.83 -4.30
CA ARG A 36 -2.61 -7.11 -4.78
C ARG A 36 -2.02 -6.89 -6.16
N VAL A 37 -0.75 -7.24 -6.33
CA VAL A 37 -0.01 -7.02 -7.58
C VAL A 37 0.72 -8.29 -7.97
N GLU A 38 0.60 -8.66 -9.24
CA GLU A 38 1.41 -9.70 -9.87
C GLU A 38 2.71 -9.07 -10.41
N LYS A 39 3.87 -9.67 -10.11
CA LYS A 39 5.20 -9.22 -10.58
C LYS A 39 6.01 -10.38 -11.14
N ASP A 40 6.59 -10.24 -12.34
CA ASP A 40 7.48 -11.25 -12.95
C ASP A 40 8.97 -10.84 -12.96
N GLU A 41 9.28 -9.60 -12.58
CA GLU A 41 10.62 -8.99 -12.67
C GLU A 41 11.43 -9.05 -11.36
N LEU A 42 10.95 -9.78 -10.35
CA LEU A 42 11.57 -9.82 -9.02
C LEU A 42 12.96 -10.47 -9.00
N PHE A 43 13.26 -11.34 -9.97
CA PHE A 43 14.54 -12.03 -10.08
C PHE A 43 15.04 -11.99 -11.53
N VAL A 44 16.35 -11.81 -11.68
CA VAL A 44 17.06 -11.78 -12.96
C VAL A 44 17.96 -13.01 -13.11
N ALA A 45 18.16 -13.46 -14.35
CA ALA A 45 19.05 -14.60 -14.63
C ALA A 45 20.47 -14.33 -14.10
N PRO A 46 21.17 -15.34 -13.54
CA PRO A 46 20.88 -16.78 -13.63
C PRO A 46 20.03 -17.36 -12.49
N ASP A 47 19.31 -16.54 -11.70
CA ASP A 47 18.43 -17.05 -10.64
C ASP A 47 17.33 -17.96 -11.25
N SER A 48 17.12 -19.15 -10.67
CA SER A 48 16.14 -20.14 -11.15
C SER A 48 14.69 -19.66 -11.04
N ARG A 49 14.46 -18.53 -10.35
CA ARG A 49 13.16 -17.87 -10.21
C ARG A 49 12.92 -16.78 -11.25
N ALA A 50 13.89 -16.51 -12.13
CA ALA A 50 13.76 -15.50 -13.18
C ALA A 50 12.55 -15.76 -14.09
N GLY A 51 11.72 -14.74 -14.30
CA GLY A 51 10.51 -14.81 -15.13
C GLY A 51 9.29 -15.48 -14.46
N ARG A 52 9.39 -15.88 -13.19
CA ARG A 52 8.22 -16.39 -12.44
C ARG A 52 7.34 -15.24 -11.95
N VAL A 53 6.03 -15.40 -12.09
CA VAL A 53 5.05 -14.44 -11.54
C VAL A 53 4.87 -14.68 -10.04
N PHE A 54 5.08 -13.64 -9.24
CA PHE A 54 4.83 -13.62 -7.80
C PHE A 54 3.67 -12.68 -7.48
N ASN A 55 2.77 -13.15 -6.60
CA ASN A 55 1.66 -12.34 -6.10
C ASN A 55 2.10 -11.64 -4.81
N VAL A 56 2.27 -10.33 -4.84
CA VAL A 56 2.56 -9.53 -3.66
C VAL A 56 1.29 -8.80 -3.24
N GLY A 57 0.91 -8.95 -1.97
CA GLY A 57 -0.18 -8.22 -1.36
C GLY A 57 0.34 -7.13 -0.42
N GLU A 58 -0.44 -6.08 -0.24
CA GLU A 58 -0.17 -5.06 0.76
C GLU A 58 -1.48 -4.60 1.40
N LEU A 59 -1.49 -4.43 2.72
CA LEU A 59 -2.61 -3.89 3.47
C LEU A 59 -2.11 -2.73 4.32
N THR A 60 -2.58 -1.53 3.99
CA THR A 60 -2.31 -0.30 4.72
C THR A 60 -3.56 0.13 5.48
N GLY A 61 -3.40 0.47 6.75
CA GLY A 61 -4.46 1.01 7.59
C GLY A 61 -3.93 2.19 8.38
N GLY A 62 -4.75 3.23 8.53
CA GLY A 62 -4.33 4.42 9.25
C GLY A 62 -5.47 5.23 9.83
N TYR A 63 -5.06 6.19 10.64
CA TYR A 63 -5.92 7.06 11.39
C TYR A 63 -5.33 8.48 11.41
N ARG A 64 -6.20 9.47 11.23
CA ARG A 64 -5.88 10.89 11.34
C ARG A 64 -6.83 11.54 12.34
N TYR A 65 -6.26 12.38 13.19
CA TYR A 65 -6.98 13.26 14.09
C TYR A 65 -6.74 14.72 13.70
N ASP A 66 -7.83 15.45 13.42
CA ASP A 66 -7.78 16.88 13.14
C ASP A 66 -7.78 17.66 14.47
N VAL A 67 -6.62 18.23 14.81
CA VAL A 67 -6.36 18.96 16.05
C VAL A 67 -6.96 20.36 15.97
N LEU A 68 -6.80 21.00 14.81
CA LEU A 68 -7.27 22.36 14.54
C LEU A 68 -8.22 22.33 13.35
N ARG A 69 -9.41 22.91 13.54
CA ARG A 69 -10.38 23.14 12.48
C ARG A 69 -10.95 24.54 12.67
N ARG A 70 -10.63 25.43 11.74
CA ARG A 70 -11.12 26.81 11.62
C ARG A 70 -11.70 26.98 10.22
N GLU A 71 -12.42 28.07 10.01
CA GLU A 71 -13.16 28.35 8.77
C GLU A 71 -12.29 28.26 7.50
N HIS A 72 -11.01 28.63 7.60
CA HIS A 72 -10.05 28.65 6.47
C HIS A 72 -8.87 27.68 6.62
N LEU A 73 -8.76 26.98 7.75
CA LEU A 73 -7.58 26.18 8.09
C LEU A 73 -7.96 24.92 8.86
N ALA A 74 -7.50 23.77 8.35
CA ALA A 74 -7.52 22.52 9.07
C ALA A 74 -6.10 21.98 9.23
N ALA A 75 -5.77 21.50 10.42
CA ALA A 75 -4.51 20.81 10.69
C ALA A 75 -4.73 19.59 11.56
N GLY A 76 -4.03 18.50 11.25
CA GLY A 76 -4.16 17.22 11.92
C GLY A 76 -2.87 16.42 11.91
N ILE A 77 -2.86 15.39 12.74
CA ILE A 77 -1.77 14.42 12.83
C ILE A 77 -2.35 13.03 12.60
N GLY A 78 -1.60 12.17 11.94
CA GLY A 78 -2.02 10.81 11.70
C GLY A 78 -0.87 9.82 11.73
N ALA A 79 -1.26 8.56 11.77
CA ALA A 79 -0.39 7.42 11.69
C ALA A 79 -0.98 6.40 10.71
N ALA A 80 -0.11 5.72 9.98
CA ALA A 80 -0.47 4.58 9.14
C ALA A 80 0.49 3.42 9.43
N GLY A 81 -0.02 2.22 9.31
CA GLY A 81 0.76 0.99 9.31
C GLY A 81 0.45 0.20 8.04
N THR A 82 1.48 -0.45 7.51
CA THR A 82 1.41 -1.22 6.28
C THR A 82 1.96 -2.61 6.54
N LEU A 83 1.20 -3.62 6.11
CA LEU A 83 1.55 -5.03 6.17
C LEU A 83 1.74 -5.54 4.73
N SER A 84 2.94 -5.98 4.40
CA SER A 84 3.23 -6.60 3.11
C SER A 84 3.10 -8.13 3.22
N PHE A 85 2.34 -8.72 2.30
CA PHE A 85 2.16 -10.17 2.16
C PHE A 85 2.96 -10.65 0.96
N VAL A 86 3.97 -11.45 1.24
CA VAL A 86 4.92 -11.92 0.23
C VAL A 86 4.86 -13.45 0.16
N PRO A 87 4.87 -14.07 -1.04
CA PRO A 87 4.85 -15.53 -1.18
C PRO A 87 6.01 -16.21 -0.45
N SER A 88 5.79 -17.43 0.06
CA SER A 88 6.77 -18.17 0.85
C SER A 88 8.06 -18.45 0.07
N GLU A 89 8.01 -18.48 -1.26
CA GLU A 89 9.14 -18.74 -2.16
C GLU A 89 10.17 -17.60 -2.23
N ILE A 90 9.80 -16.39 -1.80
CA ILE A 90 10.68 -15.20 -1.84
C ILE A 90 10.81 -14.55 -0.45
N ARG A 91 10.21 -15.19 0.56
CA ARG A 91 10.20 -14.76 1.96
C ARG A 91 11.60 -14.77 2.60
N SER A 92 12.51 -15.63 2.12
CA SER A 92 13.92 -15.63 2.54
C SER A 92 14.64 -14.33 2.22
N ASP A 93 14.24 -13.67 1.13
CA ASP A 93 14.93 -12.51 0.58
C ASP A 93 14.26 -11.20 1.03
N TYR A 94 12.96 -11.24 1.34
CA TYR A 94 12.14 -10.08 1.75
C TYR A 94 11.79 -10.03 3.25
N GLY A 95 12.01 -11.12 4.00
CA GLY A 95 11.63 -11.23 5.42
C GLY A 95 10.21 -11.76 5.62
N GLU A 96 9.94 -12.33 6.81
CA GLU A 96 8.71 -13.09 7.09
C GLU A 96 7.41 -12.26 7.03
N THR A 97 7.47 -11.00 7.43
CA THR A 97 6.37 -10.02 7.35
C THR A 97 6.94 -8.61 7.38
N PRO A 98 7.19 -7.98 6.20
CA PRO A 98 7.59 -6.58 6.16
C PRO A 98 6.46 -5.72 6.71
N VAL A 99 6.65 -5.16 7.90
CA VAL A 99 5.75 -4.17 8.49
C VAL A 99 6.43 -2.82 8.43
N SER A 100 5.72 -1.81 7.94
CA SER A 100 6.19 -0.43 7.98
C SER A 100 5.14 0.46 8.65
N GLY A 101 5.61 1.57 9.20
CA GLY A 101 4.77 2.55 9.86
C GLY A 101 5.18 3.95 9.43
N LEU A 102 4.19 4.83 9.28
CA LEU A 102 4.37 6.23 8.91
C LEU A 102 3.61 7.12 9.90
N LEU A 103 4.29 8.14 10.42
CA LEU A 103 3.66 9.27 11.08
C LEU A 103 3.64 10.45 10.12
N PHE A 104 2.53 11.16 10.05
CA PHE A 104 2.37 12.29 9.13
C PHE A 104 1.58 13.43 9.74
N LEU A 105 1.82 14.62 9.21
CA LEU A 105 1.05 15.82 9.50
C LEU A 105 0.22 16.17 8.27
N HIS A 106 -1.01 16.64 8.50
CA HIS A 106 -1.93 17.07 7.47
C HIS A 106 -2.29 18.54 7.70
N VAL A 107 -2.19 19.36 6.66
CA VAL A 107 -2.61 20.76 6.68
C VAL A 107 -3.41 21.03 5.41
N ALA A 108 -4.60 21.59 5.57
CA ALA A 108 -5.46 22.00 4.48
C ALA A 108 -5.88 23.46 4.66
N LEU A 109 -5.78 24.24 3.59
CA LEU A 109 -6.25 25.61 3.49
C LEU A 109 -7.51 25.59 2.60
N HIS A 110 -8.59 26.21 3.08
CA HIS A 110 -9.84 26.36 2.34
C HIS A 110 -9.90 27.72 1.64
#